data_AF-A0A172YSI4-F1
#
_entry.id   AF-A0A172YSI4-F1
#
_cell.length_a   1.000
_cell.length_b   1.000
_cell.length_c   1.000
_cell.angle_alpha   90.00
_cell.angle_beta   90.00
_cell.angle_gamma   90.00
#
_symmetry.space_group_name_H-M   'P 1'
#
loop_
_entity.id
_entity.type
_entity.pdbx_description
1 polymer ?
#
loop_
_entity_poly.entity_id
_entity_poly.type
_entity_poly.pdbx_seq_one_letter_code
_entity_poly.pdbx_strand_id
1 'polypeptide(L)'
;MLEFWFNPQISIVKKLILLVLAAAGTAALYWMQPLKLDAILMFVGTGIIFLICRYCKIHFASQNPAGLLYRLLTWIPIALLLALIFMNMQNGEILIPGAQGIGFMVLSICLFSPLSLLNKNDKTHPNA
;
A
#
# COMPACT_ATOMS: atom_id res chain seq x y z
N MET A 1 4.58 5.67 -7.88
CA MET A 1 5.42 4.48 -7.62
C MET A 1 4.59 3.23 -7.34
N LEU A 2 3.65 3.22 -6.39
CA LEU A 2 2.73 2.09 -6.19
C LEU A 2 1.87 1.76 -7.43
N GLU A 3 1.57 2.73 -8.29
CA GLU A 3 0.87 2.49 -9.57
C GLU A 3 1.56 1.45 -10.48
N PHE A 4 2.89 1.31 -10.39
CA PHE A 4 3.65 0.27 -11.11
C PHE A 4 3.26 -1.14 -10.63
N TRP A 5 2.96 -1.31 -9.34
CA TRP A 5 2.52 -2.59 -8.78
C TRP A 5 1.14 -3.02 -9.32
N PHE A 6 0.25 -2.05 -9.54
CA PHE A 6 -1.13 -2.30 -9.97
C PHE A 6 -1.32 -2.27 -11.49
N ASN A 7 -0.28 -2.00 -12.27
CA ASN A 7 -0.37 -2.08 -13.73
C ASN A 7 -0.38 -3.56 -14.18
N PRO A 8 -1.40 -4.02 -14.92
CA PRO A 8 -1.49 -5.40 -15.39
C PRO A 8 -0.48 -5.74 -16.50
N GLN A 9 0.06 -4.74 -17.21
CA GLN A 9 1.00 -4.95 -18.32
C GLN A 9 2.43 -5.27 -17.88
N ILE A 10 2.70 -5.22 -16.58
CA ILE A 10 4.03 -5.43 -16.02
C ILE A 10 4.16 -6.87 -15.53
N SER A 11 5.18 -7.56 -16.04
CA SER A 11 5.49 -8.95 -15.67
C SER A 11 5.59 -9.14 -14.16
N ILE A 12 5.01 -10.23 -13.67
CA ILE A 12 5.02 -10.67 -12.27
C ILE A 12 6.45 -10.74 -11.71
N VAL A 13 7.43 -11.08 -12.55
CA VAL A 13 8.85 -11.14 -12.19
C VAL A 13 9.39 -9.78 -11.76
N LYS A 14 9.03 -8.70 -12.48
CA LYS A 14 9.46 -7.33 -12.12
C LYS A 14 8.82 -6.88 -10.81
N LYS A 15 7.60 -7.34 -10.53
CA LYS A 15 6.91 -7.10 -9.25
C LYS A 15 7.62 -7.84 -8.11
N LEU A 16 7.95 -9.12 -8.30
CA LEU A 16 8.74 -9.89 -7.32
C LEU A 16 10.09 -9.24 -6.99
N ILE A 17 10.82 -8.72 -7.99
CA ILE A 17 12.08 -8.01 -7.76
C ILE A 17 11.86 -6.76 -6.90
N LEU A 18 10.79 -6.00 -7.14
CA LEU A 18 10.44 -4.83 -6.34
C LEU A 18 10.06 -5.20 -4.89
N LEU A 19 9.36 -6.31 -4.69
CA LEU A 19 9.08 -6.85 -3.36
C LEU A 19 10.37 -7.22 -2.62
N VAL A 20 11.28 -7.93 -3.28
CA VAL A 20 12.58 -8.31 -2.69
C VAL A 20 13.41 -7.08 -2.35
N LEU A 21 13.43 -6.07 -3.23
CA LEU A 21 14.14 -4.81 -2.98
C LEU A 21 13.55 -4.04 -1.79
N ALA A 22 12.22 -3.96 -1.70
CA ALA A 22 11.53 -3.33 -0.57
C ALA A 22 11.77 -4.09 0.74
N ALA A 23 11.76 -5.43 0.70
CA ALA A 23 12.03 -6.28 1.85
C ALA A 23 13.47 -6.10 2.34
N ALA A 24 14.45 -6.12 1.42
CA ALA A 24 15.85 -5.90 1.74
C ALA A 24 16.10 -4.51 2.33
N GLY A 25 15.50 -3.46 1.74
CA GLY A 25 15.59 -2.09 2.28
C GLY A 25 14.99 -1.98 3.68
N THR A 26 13.81 -2.56 3.89
CA THR A 26 13.14 -2.53 5.21
C THR A 26 13.92 -3.32 6.26
N ALA A 27 14.52 -4.46 5.89
CA ALA A 27 15.35 -5.28 6.76
C ALA A 27 16.66 -4.58 7.15
N ALA A 28 17.31 -3.90 6.21
CA ALA A 28 18.50 -3.09 6.47
C ALA A 28 18.19 -1.95 7.46
N LEU A 29 17.08 -1.23 7.25
CA LEU A 29 16.63 -0.19 8.17
C LEU A 29 16.28 -0.76 9.55
N TYR A 30 15.68 -1.96 9.61
CA TYR A 30 15.36 -2.65 10.86
C TYR A 30 16.60 -3.04 11.66
N TRP A 31 17.70 -3.37 10.98
CA TRP A 31 18.97 -3.64 11.64
C TRP A 31 19.58 -2.37 12.27
N MET A 32 19.41 -1.21 11.63
CA MET A 32 19.92 0.06 12.16
C MET A 32 19.11 0.56 13.34
N GLN A 33 17.79 0.60 13.22
CA GLN A 33 16.88 0.94 14.31
C GLN A 33 15.63 0.06 14.24
N PRO A 34 15.43 -0.84 15.21
CA PRO A 34 14.27 -1.71 15.21
C PRO A 34 13.02 -0.90 15.56
N LEU A 35 12.02 -0.95 14.68
CA LEU A 35 10.71 -0.36 14.95
C LEU A 35 9.93 -1.23 15.94
N LYS A 36 9.18 -0.60 16.85
CA LYS A 36 8.28 -1.32 17.77
C LYS A 36 7.27 -2.13 16.97
N LEU A 37 6.99 -3.35 17.43
CA LEU A 37 6.04 -4.26 16.80
C LEU A 37 4.65 -3.62 16.62
N ASP A 38 4.21 -2.84 17.61
CA ASP A 38 2.94 -2.11 17.58
C ASP A 38 2.85 -1.14 16.37
N ALA A 39 3.90 -0.35 16.15
CA ALA A 39 3.98 0.55 15.01
C ALA A 39 4.02 -0.21 13.67
N ILE A 40 4.75 -1.32 13.60
CA ILE A 40 4.77 -2.19 12.41
C ILE A 40 3.35 -2.68 12.11
N LEU A 41 2.61 -3.13 13.13
CA LEU A 41 1.25 -3.62 12.98
C LEU A 41 0.31 -2.51 12.46
N MET A 42 0.46 -1.27 12.96
CA MET A 42 -0.31 -0.13 12.48
C MET A 42 0.03 0.25 11.03
N PHE A 43 1.31 0.21 10.63
CA PHE A 43 1.71 0.45 9.23
C PHE A 43 1.21 -0.65 8.28
N VAL A 44 1.28 -1.92 8.71
CA VAL A 44 0.72 -3.06 7.96
C VAL A 44 -0.78 -2.91 7.81
N GLY A 45 -1.49 -2.60 8.89
CA GLY A 45 -2.94 -2.34 8.90
C GLY A 45 -3.33 -1.17 7.99
N THR A 46 -2.53 -0.10 7.99
CA THR A 46 -2.70 1.04 7.08
C THR A 46 -2.53 0.63 5.61
N GLY A 47 -1.60 -0.27 5.31
CA GLY A 47 -1.47 -0.86 3.98
C GLY A 47 -2.72 -1.64 3.54
N ILE A 48 -3.35 -2.38 4.46
CA ILE A 48 -4.59 -3.12 4.19
C ILE A 48 -5.76 -2.15 4.01
N ILE A 49 -5.92 -1.15 4.89
CA ILE A 49 -6.96 -0.12 4.76
C ILE A 49 -6.79 0.64 3.44
N PHE A 50 -5.56 0.97 3.05
CA PHE A 50 -5.25 1.58 1.76
C PHE A 50 -5.75 0.73 0.59
N LEU A 51 -5.54 -0.59 0.64
CA LEU A 51 -6.03 -1.53 -0.38
C LEU A 51 -7.56 -1.58 -0.43
N ILE A 52 -8.24 -1.61 0.72
CA ILE A 52 -9.70 -1.60 0.80
C ILE A 52 -10.25 -0.30 0.21
N CYS A 53 -9.72 0.86 0.64
CA CYS A 53 -10.12 2.16 0.11
C CYS A 53 -9.88 2.24 -1.41
N ARG A 54 -8.75 1.71 -1.91
CA ARG A 54 -8.46 1.65 -3.34
C ARG A 54 -9.44 0.74 -4.08
N TYR A 55 -9.77 -0.43 -3.53
CA TYR A 55 -10.73 -1.37 -4.12
C TYR A 55 -12.12 -0.74 -4.23
N CYS A 56 -12.62 -0.16 -3.13
CA CYS A 56 -13.89 0.55 -3.11
C CYS A 56 -13.89 1.73 -4.09
N LYS A 57 -12.76 2.44 -4.24
CA LYS A 57 -12.64 3.54 -5.19
C LYS A 57 -12.81 3.07 -6.63
N ILE A 58 -12.19 1.95 -7.00
CA ILE A 58 -12.25 1.40 -8.36
C ILE A 58 -13.61 0.79 -8.66
N HIS A 59 -14.20 0.04 -7.72
CA HIS A 59 -15.46 -0.69 -7.96
C HIS A 59 -16.72 0.15 -7.75
N PHE A 60 -16.73 1.05 -6.77
CA PHE A 60 -17.94 1.81 -6.40
C PHE A 60 -17.87 3.29 -6.81
N ALA A 61 -16.70 3.92 -6.71
CA ALA A 61 -16.57 5.37 -6.95
C ALA A 61 -16.09 5.75 -8.37
N SER A 62 -15.75 4.77 -9.21
CA SER A 62 -15.35 4.98 -10.61
C SER A 62 -16.46 5.64 -11.46
N GLN A 63 -17.73 5.34 -11.15
CA GLN A 63 -18.87 5.88 -11.89
C GLN A 63 -19.16 7.36 -11.60
N ASN A 64 -18.65 7.91 -10.49
CA ASN A 64 -18.87 9.31 -10.09
C ASN A 64 -17.60 9.94 -9.48
N PRO A 65 -16.64 10.37 -10.31
CA PRO A 65 -15.34 10.88 -9.86
C PRO A 65 -15.42 12.22 -9.09
N ALA A 66 -16.53 12.96 -9.19
CA ALA A 66 -16.80 14.17 -8.41
C ALA A 66 -17.52 13.90 -7.07
N GLY A 67 -17.85 12.64 -6.76
CA GLY A 67 -18.59 12.28 -5.55
C GLY A 67 -17.77 12.46 -4.26
N LEU A 68 -18.44 12.83 -3.17
CA LEU A 68 -17.82 12.96 -1.84
C LEU A 68 -17.12 11.67 -1.39
N LEU A 69 -17.66 10.50 -1.77
CA LEU A 69 -17.07 9.19 -1.48
C LEU A 69 -15.71 9.02 -2.15
N TYR A 70 -15.54 9.44 -3.41
CA TYR A 70 -14.27 9.37 -4.12
C TYR A 70 -13.20 10.21 -3.39
N ARG A 71 -13.59 11.41 -2.94
CA ARG A 71 -12.72 12.30 -2.17
C ARG A 71 -12.35 11.65 -0.84
N LEU A 72 -13.33 11.20 -0.06
CA LEU A 72 -13.11 10.58 1.25
C LEU A 72 -12.18 9.36 1.18
N LEU A 73 -12.41 8.45 0.23
CA LEU A 73 -11.57 7.26 0.03
C LEU A 73 -10.13 7.60 -0.39
N THR A 74 -9.89 8.79 -0.94
CA THR A 74 -8.54 9.26 -1.28
C THR A 74 -7.87 9.94 -0.08
N TRP A 75 -8.64 10.61 0.78
CA TRP A 75 -8.12 11.30 1.97
C TRP A 75 -7.89 10.38 3.17
N ILE A 76 -8.72 9.35 3.37
CA ILE A 76 -8.58 8.40 4.49
C ILE A 76 -7.17 7.79 4.55
N PRO A 77 -6.62 7.22 3.45
CA PRO A 77 -5.32 6.58 3.53
C PRO A 77 -4.18 7.58 3.70
N ILE A 78 -4.30 8.79 3.11
CA ILE A 78 -3.35 9.89 3.30
C ILE A 78 -3.31 10.31 4.77
N ALA A 79 -4.48 10.48 5.40
CA ALA A 79 -4.59 10.93 6.78
C ALA A 79 -4.03 9.89 7.75
N LEU A 80 -4.29 8.61 7.49
CA LEU A 80 -3.78 7.51 8.31
C LEU A 80 -2.25 7.42 8.25
N LEU A 81 -1.69 7.57 7.04
CA LEU A 81 -0.23 7.57 6.83
C LEU A 81 0.42 8.77 7.53
N LEU A 82 -0.18 9.97 7.42
CA LEU A 82 0.29 11.15 8.13
C LEU A 82 0.23 10.96 9.65
N ALA A 83 -0.90 10.49 10.18
CA ALA A 83 -1.07 10.24 11.60
C ALA A 83 -0.01 9.28 12.16
N LEU A 84 0.32 8.23 11.41
CA LEU A 84 1.36 7.27 11.80
C LEU A 84 2.77 7.84 11.75
N ILE A 85 3.08 8.65 10.75
CA ILE A 85 4.36 9.37 10.69
C ILE A 85 4.49 10.25 11.93
N PHE A 86 3.48 11.08 12.21
CA PHE A 86 3.48 11.99 13.36
C PHE A 86 3.51 11.26 14.72
N MET A 87 2.83 10.12 14.86
CA MET A 87 2.87 9.31 16.09
C MET A 87 4.28 8.77 16.36
N ASN A 88 5.02 8.40 15.31
CA ASN A 88 6.41 7.94 15.44
C ASN A 88 7.40 9.10 15.67
N MET A 89 7.05 10.34 15.31
CA MET A 89 7.89 11.54 15.57
C MET A 89 8.11 11.83 17.06
N GLN A 90 7.27 11.32 17.96
CA GLN A 90 7.42 11.53 19.41
C GLN A 90 8.77 11.02 19.96
N ASN A 91 9.50 10.19 19.20
CA ASN A 91 10.78 9.61 19.63
C ASN A 91 12.03 10.35 19.10
N GLY A 92 11.88 11.53 18.48
CA GLY A 92 13.00 12.42 18.15
C GLY A 92 13.68 12.20 16.78
N GLU A 93 13.51 11.02 16.17
CA GLU A 93 13.96 10.75 14.79
C GLU A 93 12.79 10.33 13.91
N ILE A 94 12.66 10.97 12.75
CA ILE A 94 11.50 10.83 11.85
C ILE A 94 11.87 10.00 10.63
N LEU A 95 13.09 10.20 10.15
CA LEU A 95 13.52 9.74 8.84
C LEU A 95 13.63 8.22 8.79
N ILE A 96 14.29 7.60 9.78
CA ILE A 96 14.48 6.15 9.84
C ILE A 96 13.16 5.41 10.16
N PRO A 97 12.44 5.72 11.25
CA PRO A 97 11.20 4.99 11.58
C PRO A 97 10.08 5.27 10.58
N GLY A 98 10.03 6.48 10.00
CA GLY A 98 9.09 6.83 8.93
C GLY A 98 9.38 6.04 7.65
N ALA A 99 10.63 5.99 7.20
CA ALA A 99 11.01 5.23 6.00
C ALA A 99 10.76 3.73 6.18
N GLN A 100 11.06 3.20 7.37
CA GLN A 100 10.81 1.80 7.71
C GLN A 100 9.31 1.48 7.78
N GLY A 101 8.51 2.35 8.38
CA GLY A 101 7.05 2.23 8.42
C GLY A 101 6.43 2.23 7.01
N ILE A 102 6.90 3.12 6.13
CA ILE A 102 6.51 3.12 4.71
C ILE A 102 6.95 1.81 4.03
N GLY A 103 8.14 1.30 4.35
CA GLY A 103 8.62 0.00 3.88
C GLY A 103 7.66 -1.14 4.24
N PHE A 104 7.25 -1.24 5.51
CA PHE A 104 6.27 -2.24 5.96
C PHE A 104 4.88 -2.04 5.34
N MET A 105 4.43 -0.80 5.16
CA MET A 105 3.20 -0.50 4.43
C MET A 105 3.28 -1.01 2.98
N VAL A 106 4.39 -0.76 2.29
CA VAL A 106 4.61 -1.24 0.91
C VAL A 106 4.63 -2.76 0.88
N LEU A 107 5.30 -3.43 1.81
CA LEU A 107 5.30 -4.90 1.91
C LEU A 107 3.89 -5.46 2.14
N SER A 108 3.13 -4.86 3.06
CA SER A 108 1.73 -5.21 3.29
C SER A 108 0.90 -5.06 2.02
N ILE A 109 1.03 -3.92 1.35
CA ILE A 109 0.32 -3.68 0.09
C ILE A 109 0.75 -4.70 -0.96
N CYS A 110 2.03 -5.00 -1.11
CA CYS A 110 2.50 -5.96 -2.10
C CYS A 110 2.01 -7.39 -1.82
N LEU A 111 1.99 -7.82 -0.56
CA LEU A 111 1.51 -9.15 -0.16
C LEU A 111 0.00 -9.30 -0.27
N PHE A 112 -0.75 -8.29 0.17
CA PHE A 112 -2.22 -8.31 0.22
C PHE A 112 -2.87 -7.70 -1.02
N SER A 113 -2.10 -7.12 -1.94
CA SER A 113 -2.65 -6.58 -3.18
C SER A 113 -3.35 -7.73 -3.93
N PRO A 114 -4.57 -7.50 -4.44
CA PRO A 114 -5.33 -8.48 -5.21
C PRO A 114 -4.72 -8.69 -6.61
N LEU A 115 -3.42 -9.05 -6.68
CA LEU A 115 -2.71 -9.41 -7.90
C LEU A 115 -3.33 -10.65 -8.56
N SER A 116 -3.93 -11.55 -7.77
CA SER A 116 -4.58 -12.78 -8.24
C SER A 116 -6.00 -12.54 -8.77
N LEU A 117 -6.70 -11.50 -8.28
CA LEU A 117 -8.11 -11.25 -8.62
C LEU A 117 -8.28 -10.46 -9.93
N LEU A 118 -7.32 -9.59 -10.29
CA LEU A 118 -7.42 -8.81 -11.53
C LEU A 118 -7.10 -9.63 -12.80
N ASN A 119 -6.26 -10.66 -12.70
CA ASN A 119 -5.92 -11.52 -13.84
C ASN A 119 -7.07 -12.46 -14.28
N LYS A 120 -8.18 -12.50 -13.52
CA LYS A 120 -9.34 -13.34 -13.82
C LYS A 120 -10.49 -12.61 -14.51
N ASN A 121 -10.51 -11.28 -14.57
CA ASN A 121 -11.62 -10.53 -15.19
C ASN A 121 -11.42 -10.18 -16.67
N ASP A 122 -10.26 -10.45 -17.26
CA ASP A 122 -9.99 -10.19 -18.69
C ASP A 122 -10.34 -11.39 -19.61
N LYS A 123 -11.07 -12.40 -19.09
CA LYS A 123 -11.49 -13.58 -19.86
C LYS A 123 -12.99 -13.69 -20.08
N THR A 124 -13.77 -12.64 -19.82
CA THR A 124 -15.22 -12.67 -20.03
C THR A 124 -15.67 -11.51 -20.89
N HIS A 125 -15.22 -11.52 -22.14
CA HIS A 125 -15.97 -10.94 -23.25
C HIS A 125 -16.44 -12.12 -24.15
N PRO A 126 -17.60 -12.74 -23.88
CA PRO A 126 -18.26 -13.51 -24.92
C PRO A 126 -18.98 -12.50 -25.81
N ASN A 127 -18.61 -12.50 -27.08
CA ASN A 127 -19.47 -11.99 -28.14
C ASN A 127 -20.83 -12.68 -28.02
N ALA A 128 -21.89 -11.91 -27.78
CA ALA A 128 -23.27 -12.27 -28.05
C ALA A 128 -24.05 -11.00 -28.33
#